data_AF-A0A227JBJ9-F1
#
_entry.id   AF-A0A227JBJ9-F1
#
_cell.length_a   1.000
_cell.length_b   1.000
_cell.length_c   1.000
_cell.angle_alpha   90.00
_cell.angle_beta   90.00
_cell.angle_gamma   90.00
#
_symmetry.space_group_name_H-M   'P 1'
#
loop_
_entity.id
_entity.type
_entity.pdbx_description
1 polymer ?
#
loop_
_entity_poly.entity_id
_entity_poly.type
_entity_poly.pdbx_seq_one_letter_code
_entity_poly.pdbx_strand_id
1 'polypeptide(L)'
;GGNAVALASIELIVPTPFASDEVRNQIRTSIFFDMASIWDTEFDYRDSGAEYGDRYYYDYSDPTNYRSSYGAALQWMSPMGPLVFSLAKPIKKFDGDDEEFFTFTIGRTF
;
A
#
# COMPACT_ATOMS: atom_id res chain seq x y z
N GLY A 1 7.50 -4.66 -13.28
CA GLY A 1 7.89 -3.29 -12.90
C GLY A 1 7.71 -2.38 -14.10
N GLY A 2 7.79 -1.06 -13.92
CA GLY A 2 7.66 -0.06 -14.99
C GLY A 2 8.70 1.04 -14.85
N ASN A 3 8.79 1.93 -15.85
CA ASN A 3 9.76 3.04 -15.86
C ASN A 3 9.19 4.35 -15.28
N ALA A 4 7.90 4.39 -14.97
CA ALA A 4 7.22 5.54 -14.38
C ALA A 4 6.32 5.13 -13.19
N VAL A 5 6.24 6.00 -12.19
CA VAL A 5 5.49 5.76 -10.94
C VAL A 5 4.81 7.03 -10.44
N ALA A 6 3.60 6.89 -9.92
CA ALA A 6 2.87 7.93 -9.21
C ALA A 6 2.29 7.37 -7.90
N LEU A 7 2.49 8.09 -6.80
CA LEU A 7 2.06 7.69 -5.45
C LEU A 7 1.30 8.84 -4.80
N ALA A 8 0.21 8.53 -4.11
CA ALA A 8 -0.55 9.45 -3.29
C ALA A 8 -1.03 8.73 -2.03
N SER A 9 -0.96 9.40 -0.89
CA SER A 9 -1.43 8.87 0.39
C SER A 9 -2.08 9.98 1.20
N ILE A 10 -3.17 9.63 1.88
CA ILE A 10 -3.88 10.50 2.83
C ILE A 10 -3.96 9.74 4.14
N GLU A 11 -3.40 10.31 5.20
CA GLU A 11 -3.35 9.70 6.53
C GLU A 11 -4.01 10.62 7.57
N LEU A 12 -4.95 10.07 8.33
CA LEU A 12 -5.58 10.72 9.48
C LEU A 12 -5.06 10.09 10.77
N ILE A 13 -4.30 10.86 11.52
CA ILE A 13 -3.83 10.47 12.85
C ILE A 13 -4.96 10.68 13.85
N VAL A 14 -5.28 9.63 14.61
CA VAL A 14 -6.36 9.63 15.59
C VAL A 14 -5.83 9.25 16.97
N PRO A 15 -6.48 9.68 18.06
CA PRO A 15 -6.17 9.17 19.39
C PRO A 15 -6.30 7.64 19.42
N THR A 16 -5.26 6.96 19.92
CA THR A 16 -5.24 5.50 20.04
C THR A 16 -6.34 5.03 21.00
N PRO A 17 -7.33 4.24 20.53
CA PRO A 17 -8.39 3.75 21.40
C PRO A 17 -7.81 2.75 22.41
N PHE A 18 -8.35 2.74 23.64
CA PHE A 18 -7.97 1.81 24.71
C PHE A 18 -6.52 1.90 25.21
N ALA A 19 -5.72 2.88 24.76
CA ALA A 19 -4.38 3.13 25.30
C ALA A 19 -4.43 3.79 26.69
N SER A 20 -3.68 3.25 27.65
CA SER A 20 -3.47 3.91 28.95
C SER A 20 -2.70 5.22 28.76
N ASP A 21 -2.84 6.15 29.72
CA ASP A 21 -2.17 7.45 29.64
C ASP A 21 -0.64 7.32 29.60
N GLU A 22 -0.06 6.25 30.16
CA GLU A 22 1.39 6.02 30.16
C GLU A 22 1.95 5.69 28.77
N VAL A 23 1.19 4.98 27.94
CA VAL A 23 1.62 4.53 26.60
C VAL A 23 1.10 5.41 25.48
N ARG A 24 0.17 6.33 25.77
CA ARG A 24 -0.47 7.20 24.77
C ARG A 24 0.52 8.05 23.96
N ASN A 25 1.62 8.48 24.57
CA ASN A 25 2.66 9.26 23.87
C ASN A 25 3.66 8.39 23.09
N GLN A 26 3.64 7.07 23.31
CA GLN A 26 4.54 6.10 22.65
C GLN A 26 3.86 5.41 21.46
N ILE A 27 2.52 5.47 21.41
CA ILE A 27 1.72 4.82 20.38
C ILE A 27 0.99 5.87 19.55
N ARG A 28 1.13 5.79 18.23
CA ARG A 28 0.38 6.57 17.26
C ARG A 28 -0.49 5.65 16.42
N THR A 29 -1.79 5.89 16.42
CA THR A 29 -2.73 5.22 15.51
C THR A 29 -3.12 6.16 14.39
N SER A 30 -3.23 5.61 13.19
CA SER A 30 -3.73 6.34 12.03
C SER A 30 -4.62 5.47 11.17
N ILE A 31 -5.47 6.13 10.40
CA ILE A 31 -6.27 5.53 9.33
C ILE A 31 -5.78 6.17 8.04
N PHE A 32 -5.52 5.37 7.02
CA PHE A 32 -4.96 5.84 5.77
C PHE A 32 -5.74 5.35 4.56
N PHE A 33 -5.57 6.10 3.47
CA PHE A 33 -5.96 5.73 2.12
C PHE A 33 -4.75 5.95 1.21
N ASP A 34 -4.34 4.90 0.51
CA ASP A 34 -3.20 4.92 -0.38
C ASP A 34 -3.63 4.67 -1.83
N MET A 35 -2.91 5.28 -2.76
CA MET A 35 -3.08 5.09 -4.19
C MET A 35 -1.72 5.10 -4.89
N ALA A 36 -1.50 4.13 -5.76
CA ALA A 36 -0.23 3.94 -6.46
C ALA A 36 -0.47 3.48 -7.90
N SER A 37 0.26 4.04 -8.86
CA SER A 37 0.29 3.55 -10.24
C SER A 37 1.73 3.39 -10.69
N ILE A 38 2.02 2.27 -11.35
CA ILE A 38 3.31 1.98 -11.98
C ILE A 38 3.00 1.55 -13.40
N TRP A 39 3.61 2.21 -14.37
CA TRP A 39 3.42 1.92 -15.79
C TRP A 39 4.74 1.99 -16.55
N ASP A 40 4.74 1.45 -17.76
CA ASP A 40 5.86 1.48 -18.68
C ASP A 40 5.49 2.28 -19.94
N THR A 41 6.10 3.46 -20.11
CA THR A 41 5.79 4.37 -21.23
C THR A 41 6.17 3.82 -22.60
N GLU A 42 6.98 2.77 -22.65
CA GLU A 42 7.46 2.15 -23.89
C GLU A 42 6.69 0.87 -24.24
N PHE A 43 5.71 0.47 -23.42
CA PHE A 43 4.91 -0.72 -23.64
C PHE A 43 3.95 -0.55 -24.83
N ASP A 44 4.10 -1.40 -25.85
CA ASP A 44 3.25 -1.43 -27.06
C ASP A 44 2.05 -2.35 -26.84
N TYR A 45 0.93 -1.77 -26.40
CA TYR A 45 -0.32 -2.50 -26.20
C TYR A 45 -0.98 -2.86 -27.54
N ARG A 46 -1.20 -4.16 -27.78
CA ARG A 46 -1.81 -4.69 -29.01
C ARG A 46 -3.23 -5.20 -28.72
N ASP A 47 -4.22 -4.36 -28.99
CA ASP A 47 -5.65 -4.64 -28.80
C ASP A 47 -6.13 -5.89 -29.59
N SER A 48 -5.52 -6.19 -30.73
CA SER A 48 -5.91 -7.30 -31.62
C SER A 48 -5.11 -8.60 -31.42
N GLY A 49 -4.21 -8.67 -30.43
CA GLY A 49 -3.22 -9.75 -30.30
C GLY A 49 -3.35 -10.64 -29.07
N ALA A 50 -4.29 -10.35 -28.16
CA ALA A 50 -4.54 -11.21 -27.01
C ALA A 50 -5.24 -12.49 -27.48
N GLU A 51 -4.46 -13.49 -27.88
CA GLU A 51 -4.97 -14.85 -28.01
C GLU A 51 -5.69 -15.24 -26.72
N TYR A 52 -6.81 -15.93 -26.89
CA TYR A 52 -7.73 -16.39 -25.85
C TYR A 52 -6.97 -17.25 -24.80
N GLY A 53 -6.28 -16.63 -23.85
CA GLY A 53 -5.35 -17.35 -22.97
C GLY A 53 -4.49 -16.49 -22.03
N ASP A 54 -4.20 -15.24 -22.36
CA ASP A 54 -3.35 -14.40 -21.50
C ASP A 54 -4.14 -13.79 -20.33
N ARG A 55 -4.39 -14.63 -19.33
CA ARG A 55 -4.77 -14.19 -18.00
C ARG A 55 -3.70 -13.18 -17.55
N TYR A 56 -4.09 -11.93 -17.33
CA TYR A 56 -3.24 -10.77 -16.96
C TYR A 56 -2.62 -9.94 -18.10
N TYR A 57 -3.14 -10.01 -19.33
CA TYR A 57 -2.77 -9.03 -20.38
C TYR A 57 -3.57 -7.72 -20.21
N TYR A 58 -2.96 -6.74 -19.55
CA TYR A 58 -3.49 -5.39 -19.40
C TYR A 58 -2.65 -4.39 -20.20
N ASP A 59 -3.20 -3.20 -20.44
CA ASP A 59 -2.41 -2.09 -20.97
C ASP A 59 -1.45 -1.56 -19.89
N TYR A 60 -0.23 -2.07 -19.89
CA TYR A 60 0.83 -1.66 -18.96
C TYR A 60 1.41 -0.27 -19.27
N SER A 61 0.98 0.37 -20.36
CA SER A 61 1.35 1.76 -20.69
C SER A 61 0.42 2.80 -20.07
N ASP A 62 -0.78 2.39 -19.66
CA ASP A 62 -1.81 3.28 -19.13
C ASP A 62 -1.55 3.69 -17.66
N PRO A 63 -1.27 4.97 -17.37
CA PRO A 63 -1.05 5.44 -16.00
C PRO A 63 -2.31 5.40 -15.12
N THR A 64 -3.50 5.25 -15.70
CA THR A 64 -4.78 5.20 -14.97
C THR A 64 -5.05 3.83 -14.32
N ASN A 65 -4.18 2.84 -14.57
CA ASN A 65 -4.17 1.53 -13.91
C ASN A 65 -3.62 1.58 -12.47
N TYR A 66 -4.07 2.57 -11.69
CA TYR A 66 -3.72 2.71 -10.29
C TYR A 66 -4.35 1.60 -9.44
N ARG A 67 -3.62 1.17 -8.41
CA ARG A 67 -4.12 0.41 -7.27
C ARG A 67 -4.39 1.37 -6.12
N SER A 68 -5.35 1.02 -5.28
CA SER A 68 -5.63 1.80 -4.07
C SER A 68 -6.06 0.91 -2.93
N SER A 69 -5.74 1.30 -1.71
CA SER A 69 -6.07 0.59 -0.48
C SER A 69 -6.51 1.57 0.61
N TYR A 70 -7.19 1.05 1.62
CA TYR A 70 -7.39 1.75 2.88
C TYR A 70 -6.95 0.85 4.02
N GLY A 71 -6.56 1.45 5.12
CA GLY A 71 -6.06 0.69 6.24
C GLY A 71 -5.96 1.49 7.52
N ALA A 72 -5.46 0.81 8.53
CA ALA A 72 -5.07 1.42 9.79
C ALA A 72 -3.62 1.04 10.09
N ALA A 73 -2.87 1.99 10.65
CA ALA A 73 -1.51 1.76 11.10
C ALA A 73 -1.39 2.06 12.59
N LEU A 74 -0.50 1.31 13.23
CA LEU A 74 -0.09 1.52 14.61
C LEU A 74 1.43 1.61 14.65
N GLN A 75 1.93 2.77 15.03
CA GLN A 75 3.34 3.00 15.27
C GLN A 75 3.56 2.97 16.77
N TRP A 76 4.51 2.16 17.24
CA TRP A 76 4.86 2.02 18.64
C TRP A 76 6.35 2.19 18.84
N MET A 77 6.72 3.20 19.63
CA MET A 77 8.08 3.36 20.15
C MET A 77 8.29 2.39 21.31
N SER A 78 8.61 1.13 20.99
CA SER A 78 8.86 0.11 22.00
C SER A 78 10.24 0.29 22.65
N PRO A 79 10.49 -0.30 23.83
CA PRO A 79 11.82 -0.30 24.46
C PRO A 79 12.92 -0.93 23.58
N MET A 80 12.54 -1.78 22.63
CA MET A 80 13.45 -2.48 21.71
C MET A 80 13.67 -1.74 20.40
N GLY A 81 13.01 -0.59 20.19
CA GLY A 81 13.08 0.19 18.96
C GLY A 81 11.69 0.50 18.35
N PRO A 82 11.67 1.29 17.25
CA PRO A 82 10.42 1.67 16.59
C PRO A 82 9.80 0.48 15.85
N LEU A 83 8.53 0.24 16.13
CA LEU A 83 7.70 -0.78 15.49
C LEU A 83 6.58 -0.11 14.70
N VAL A 84 6.35 -0.55 13.47
CA VAL A 84 5.21 -0.12 12.65
C VAL A 84 4.42 -1.34 12.25
N PHE A 85 3.14 -1.34 12.58
CA PHE A 85 2.17 -2.35 12.16
C PHE A 85 1.16 -1.70 11.23
N SER A 86 0.80 -2.34 10.13
CA SER A 86 -0.26 -1.86 9.26
C SER A 86 -1.19 -2.99 8.84
N LEU A 87 -2.48 -2.69 8.79
CA LEU A 87 -3.53 -3.54 8.27
C LEU A 87 -4.15 -2.79 7.09
N ALA A 88 -4.06 -3.35 5.90
CA ALA A 88 -4.50 -2.70 4.67
C ALA A 88 -5.40 -3.64 3.87
N LYS A 89 -6.46 -3.09 3.28
CA LYS A 89 -7.33 -3.81 2.36
C LYS A 89 -7.38 -3.07 1.02
N PRO A 90 -7.18 -3.76 -0.11
CA PRO A 90 -7.31 -3.14 -1.42
C PRO A 90 -8.76 -2.74 -1.72
N ILE A 91 -8.92 -1.54 -2.29
CA ILE A 91 -10.17 -1.03 -2.86
C ILE A 91 -10.21 -1.30 -4.36
N LYS A 92 -9.09 -1.03 -5.03
CA LYS A 92 -8.89 -1.28 -6.45
C LYS A 92 -7.63 -2.12 -6.61
N LYS A 93 -7.80 -3.32 -7.15
CA LYS A 93 -6.74 -4.27 -7.52
C LYS A 93 -7.06 -4.88 -8.87
N PHE A 94 -6.04 -5.38 -9.54
CA PHE A 94 -6.15 -6.11 -10.79
C PHE A 94 -5.96 -7.61 -10.55
N ASP A 95 -6.49 -8.43 -11.44
CA ASP A 95 -6.20 -9.86 -11.37
C ASP A 95 -4.70 -10.07 -11.54
N GLY A 96 -4.11 -10.90 -10.66
CA GLY A 96 -2.66 -11.12 -10.59
C GLY A 96 -1.94 -10.24 -9.57
N ASP A 97 -2.60 -9.25 -8.96
CA ASP A 97 -2.04 -8.50 -7.83
C ASP A 97 -2.05 -9.37 -6.55
N ASP A 98 -0.90 -9.49 -5.89
CA ASP A 98 -0.77 -10.15 -4.59
C ASP A 98 -1.24 -9.24 -3.46
N GLU A 99 -2.07 -9.77 -2.56
CA GLU A 99 -2.63 -9.03 -1.42
C GLU A 99 -1.91 -9.39 -0.12
N GLU A 100 -1.28 -8.40 0.51
CA GLU A 100 -0.69 -8.53 1.85
C GLU A 100 -1.51 -7.73 2.86
N PHE A 101 -2.40 -8.42 3.59
CA PHE A 101 -3.34 -7.78 4.50
C PHE A 101 -2.69 -7.17 5.75
N PHE A 102 -1.59 -7.78 6.24
CA PHE A 102 -0.88 -7.33 7.43
C PHE A 102 0.61 -7.23 7.15
N THR A 103 1.18 -6.06 7.42
CA THR A 103 2.62 -5.83 7.35
C THR A 103 3.14 -5.30 8.68
N PHE A 104 4.37 -5.66 9.00
CA PHE A 104 5.06 -5.10 10.15
C PHE A 104 6.52 -4.81 9.81
N THR A 105 7.04 -3.72 10.38
CA THR A 105 8.45 -3.34 10.24
C THR A 105 9.03 -3.09 11.63
N ILE A 106 10.16 -3.72 11.90
CA ILE A 106 10.97 -3.51 13.10
C ILE A 106 12.15 -2.64 12.68
N GLY A 107 12.16 -1.38 13.11
CA GLY A 107 13.30 -0.52 12.87
C GLY A 107 14.50 -1.01 13.68
N ARG A 108 15.64 -1.18 13.01
CA ARG A 108 16.90 -1.48 13.70
C ARG A 108 17.38 -0.22 14.41
N THR A 109 17.40 -0.26 15.74
CA THR A 109 18.36 0.55 16.51
C THR A 109 19.71 -0.15 16.41
N PHE A 110 20.69 0.59 15.91
CA PHE A 110 22.11 0.22 15.69
C PHE A 110 22.74 -0.55 16.85
#